data_AF-A0A7S0CW31-F1
#
_entry.id   AF-A0A7S0CW31-F1
#
_cell.length_a   1.000
_cell.length_b   1.000
_cell.length_c   1.000
_cell.angle_alpha   90.00
_cell.angle_beta   90.00
_cell.angle_gamma   90.00
#
_symmetry.space_group_name_H-M   'P 1'
#
loop_
_entity.id
_entity.type
_entity.pdbx_description
1 polymer ?
#
loop_
_entity_poly.entity_id
_entity_poly.type
_entity_poly.pdbx_seq_one_letter_code
_entity_poly.pdbx_strand_id
1 'polypeptide(L)'
;DGLYDPALGPIDPHGSCATCRLSALHCPGHFGHIDLNVAVYNPLTFTTVLRLLRAECLHCGRFKLASERVAAFATRLRLIRAGDLEGAAAVSTAGVSKSVRGELREMEEEAGEMDVDDDEAARVAEIARARFRRDGGDGAEANASSRPRWTAHAMAEARDLVRD
;
A
#
# COMPACT_ATOMS: atom_id res chain seq x y z
N ASP A 1 -36.37 11.45 1.44
CA ASP A 1 -35.01 11.58 1.98
C ASP A 1 -34.25 12.60 1.15
N GLY A 2 -34.19 13.84 1.63
CA GLY A 2 -33.55 14.96 0.93
C GLY A 2 -32.35 15.47 1.72
N LEU A 3 -31.74 16.58 1.29
CA LEU A 3 -30.59 17.14 2.01
C LEU A 3 -30.92 17.58 3.45
N TYR A 4 -32.18 17.96 3.67
CA TYR A 4 -32.72 18.46 4.93
C TYR A 4 -33.52 17.41 5.69
N ASP A 5 -33.07 16.16 5.62
CA ASP A 5 -33.70 15.05 6.32
C ASP A 5 -33.54 15.18 7.85
N PRO A 6 -34.63 15.11 8.65
CA PRO A 6 -34.56 15.13 10.12
C PRO A 6 -33.69 14.02 10.73
N ALA A 7 -33.39 12.95 9.99
CA ALA A 7 -32.44 11.92 10.40
C ALA A 7 -30.99 12.42 10.43
N LEU A 8 -30.64 13.42 9.62
CA LEU A 8 -29.31 14.04 9.59
C LEU A 8 -29.18 15.15 10.65
N GLY A 9 -30.31 15.71 11.08
CA GLY A 9 -30.40 16.68 12.16
C GLY A 9 -31.62 17.58 11.98
N PRO A 10 -32.22 18.08 13.08
CA PRO A 10 -33.34 18.99 13.01
C PRO A 10 -32.85 20.39 12.61
N ILE A 11 -33.54 21.03 11.66
CA ILE A 11 -33.26 22.40 11.21
C ILE A 11 -34.00 23.42 12.09
N ASP A 12 -35.20 23.05 12.51
CA ASP A 12 -36.00 23.86 13.43
C ASP A 12 -35.37 23.78 14.83
N PRO A 13 -35.09 24.92 15.49
CA PRO A 13 -34.62 24.96 16.88
C PRO A 13 -35.52 24.19 17.87
N HIS A 14 -36.81 24.06 17.57
CA HIS A 14 -37.76 23.30 18.38
C HIS A 14 -37.96 21.86 17.90
N GLY A 15 -37.30 21.48 16.81
CA GLY A 15 -37.33 20.14 16.23
C GLY A 15 -36.50 19.13 17.04
N SER A 16 -36.87 17.86 16.89
CA SER A 16 -36.12 16.72 17.43
C SER A 16 -35.53 15.90 16.29
N CYS A 17 -34.31 15.39 16.48
CA CYS A 17 -33.65 14.55 15.49
C CYS A 17 -34.32 13.18 15.38
N ALA A 18 -34.54 12.65 14.17
CA ALA A 18 -35.11 11.31 14.01
C ALA A 18 -34.15 10.18 14.45
N THR A 19 -32.83 10.41 14.39
CA THR A 19 -31.79 9.42 14.71
C THR A 19 -31.45 9.39 16.19
N CYS A 20 -30.97 10.50 16.77
CA CYS A 20 -30.59 10.55 18.19
C CYS A 20 -31.72 10.99 19.13
N ARG A 21 -32.86 11.47 18.61
CA ARG A 21 -34.01 11.98 19.39
C ARG A 21 -33.70 13.12 20.35
N LEU A 22 -32.53 13.74 20.21
CA LEU A 22 -32.16 14.94 20.96
C LEU A 22 -32.76 16.18 20.29
N SER A 23 -32.92 17.25 21.08
CA SER A 23 -33.31 18.57 20.56
C SER A 23 -32.19 19.19 19.73
N ALA A 24 -32.52 20.16 18.88
CA ALA A 24 -31.57 20.80 17.98
C ALA A 24 -30.29 21.32 18.67
N LEU A 25 -30.40 21.82 19.92
CA LEU A 25 -29.24 22.29 20.70
C LEU A 25 -28.28 21.19 21.17
N HIS A 26 -28.76 19.95 21.32
CA HIS A 26 -27.98 18.83 21.87
C HIS A 26 -27.62 17.79 20.81
N CYS A 27 -28.10 17.97 19.58
CA CYS A 27 -27.80 17.07 18.47
C CYS A 27 -26.40 17.37 17.89
N PRO A 28 -25.47 16.41 17.84
CA PRO A 28 -24.15 16.61 17.21
C PRO A 28 -24.22 16.65 15.68
N GLY A 29 -25.38 16.32 15.09
CA GLY A 29 -25.54 16.06 13.66
C GLY A 29 -25.13 14.64 13.29
N HIS A 30 -25.69 14.12 12.20
CA HIS A 30 -25.41 12.78 11.69
C HIS A 30 -24.97 12.83 10.24
N PHE A 31 -24.06 11.92 9.87
CA PHE A 31 -23.60 11.80 8.50
C PHE A 31 -24.66 11.13 7.62
N GLY A 32 -24.93 11.75 6.48
CA GLY A 32 -25.59 11.11 5.35
C GLY A 32 -24.57 10.64 4.32
N HIS A 33 -25.00 9.80 3.40
CA HIS A 33 -24.26 9.49 2.20
C HIS A 33 -25.18 9.63 0.99
N ILE A 34 -24.58 9.90 -0.16
CA ILE A 34 -25.27 9.93 -1.45
C ILE A 34 -24.71 8.77 -2.24
N ASP A 35 -25.57 7.84 -2.62
CA ASP A 35 -25.19 6.74 -3.51
C ASP A 35 -25.05 7.28 -4.92
N LEU A 36 -23.80 7.29 -5.39
CA LEU A 36 -23.50 7.58 -6.78
C LEU A 36 -23.81 6.33 -7.61
N ASN A 37 -24.51 6.52 -8.73
CA ASN A 37 -24.84 5.43 -9.64
C ASN A 37 -23.62 4.76 -10.29
N VAL A 38 -22.46 5.43 -10.26
CA VAL A 38 -21.18 4.95 -10.79
C VAL A 38 -20.05 5.30 -9.83
N ALA A 39 -18.97 4.51 -9.88
CA ALA A 39 -17.76 4.80 -9.12
C ALA A 39 -17.06 6.03 -9.72
N VAL A 40 -16.88 7.07 -8.91
CA VAL A 40 -16.20 8.31 -9.30
C VAL A 40 -14.85 8.41 -8.59
N TYR A 41 -13.81 8.81 -9.33
CA TYR A 41 -12.49 9.03 -8.74
C TYR A 41 -12.48 10.24 -7.81
N ASN A 42 -11.88 10.10 -6.63
CA ASN A 42 -11.63 11.23 -5.74
C ASN A 42 -10.50 12.11 -6.32
N PRO A 43 -10.76 13.40 -6.65
CA PRO A 43 -9.76 14.30 -7.24
C PRO A 43 -8.49 14.47 -6.39
N LEU A 44 -8.60 14.39 -5.06
CA LEU A 44 -7.48 14.57 -4.14
C LEU A 44 -6.47 13.41 -4.22
N THR A 45 -6.94 12.20 -4.48
CA THR A 45 -6.10 11.00 -4.57
C THR A 45 -5.83 10.57 -6.01
N PHE A 46 -6.43 11.23 -7.00
CA PHE A 46 -6.34 10.84 -8.41
C PHE A 46 -4.90 10.74 -8.90
N THR A 47 -4.05 11.70 -8.52
CA THR A 47 -2.63 11.71 -8.91
C THR A 47 -1.87 10.48 -8.36
N THR A 48 -2.16 10.07 -7.13
CA THR A 48 -1.58 8.88 -6.50
C THR A 48 -2.08 7.60 -7.17
N VAL A 49 -3.38 7.49 -7.41
CA VAL A 49 -3.98 6.33 -8.10
C VAL A 49 -3.38 6.19 -9.50
N LEU A 50 -3.27 7.28 -10.25
CA LEU A 50 -2.68 7.27 -11.59
C LEU A 50 -1.20 6.85 -11.58
N ARG A 51 -0.43 7.24 -10.55
CA ARG A 51 0.96 6.79 -10.38
C ARG A 51 1.04 5.29 -10.14
N LEU A 52 0.16 4.74 -9.31
CA LEU A 52 0.10 3.30 -9.03
C LEU A 52 -0.28 2.51 -10.30
N LEU A 53 -1.33 2.94 -11.00
CA LEU A 53 -1.77 2.31 -12.25
C LEU A 53 -0.68 2.32 -13.33
N ARG A 54 0.12 3.40 -13.42
CA ARG A 54 1.26 3.47 -14.35
C ARG A 54 2.40 2.54 -13.95
N ALA A 55 2.59 2.31 -12.65
CA ALA A 55 3.63 1.44 -12.10
C ALA A 55 3.25 -0.05 -12.19
N GLU A 56 1.98 -0.38 -12.37
CA GLU A 56 1.47 -1.75 -12.49
C GLU A 56 1.40 -2.23 -13.94
N CYS A 57 1.52 -3.54 -14.14
CA CYS A 57 1.24 -4.22 -15.39
C CYS A 57 -0.25 -4.63 -15.44
N LEU A 58 -1.01 -4.06 -16.38
CA LEU A 58 -2.45 -4.31 -16.53
C LEU A 58 -2.81 -5.75 -16.95
N HIS A 59 -1.84 -6.58 -17.30
CA HIS A 59 -2.06 -7.99 -17.64
C HIS A 59 -1.94 -8.92 -16.43
N CYS A 60 -0.91 -8.73 -15.59
CA CYS A 60 -0.61 -9.64 -14.48
C CYS A 60 -0.87 -9.04 -13.09
N GLY A 61 -1.26 -7.77 -13.01
CA GLY A 61 -1.58 -7.07 -11.76
C GLY A 61 -0.37 -6.82 -10.84
N ARG A 62 0.85 -7.02 -11.34
CA ARG A 62 2.09 -6.83 -10.57
C ARG A 62 2.75 -5.50 -10.92
N PHE A 63 3.49 -4.94 -9.98
CA PHE A 63 4.36 -3.81 -10.28
C PHE A 63 5.38 -4.17 -11.37
N LYS A 64 5.70 -3.20 -12.23
CA LYS A 64 6.77 -3.29 -13.24
C LYS A 64 8.17 -3.36 -12.62
N LEU A 65 8.25 -3.21 -11.30
CA LEU A 65 9.46 -3.37 -10.52
C LEU A 65 9.75 -4.87 -10.28
N ALA A 66 11.04 -5.24 -10.20
CA ALA A 66 11.46 -6.59 -9.85
C ALA A 66 10.83 -7.03 -8.51
N SER A 67 10.34 -8.28 -8.45
CA SER A 67 9.63 -8.84 -7.31
C SER A 67 10.42 -8.77 -6.00
N GLU A 68 11.74 -8.99 -6.06
CA GLU A 68 12.65 -8.89 -4.91
C GLU A 68 12.67 -7.47 -4.34
N ARG A 69 12.69 -6.45 -5.20
CA ARG A 69 12.66 -5.05 -4.78
C ARG A 69 11.32 -4.67 -4.18
N VAL A 70 10.22 -5.16 -4.76
CA VAL A 70 8.88 -4.98 -4.18
C VAL A 70 8.82 -5.57 -2.77
N ALA A 71 9.39 -6.76 -2.57
CA ALA A 71 9.49 -7.39 -1.25
C ALA A 71 10.36 -6.58 -0.28
N ALA A 72 11.50 -6.07 -0.72
CA ALA A 72 12.37 -5.20 0.09
C ALA A 72 11.65 -3.92 0.53
N PHE A 73 10.97 -3.21 -0.38
CA PHE A 73 10.16 -2.04 -0.04
C PHE A 73 9.02 -2.38 0.91
N ALA A 74 8.32 -3.51 0.69
CA ALA A 74 7.23 -3.94 1.56
C ALA A 74 7.74 -4.23 2.99
N THR A 75 8.88 -4.90 3.13
CA THR A 75 9.52 -5.16 4.44
C THR A 75 9.95 -3.87 5.11
N ARG A 76 10.62 -2.95 4.38
CA ARG A 76 11.01 -1.64 4.91
C ARG A 76 9.78 -0.86 5.43
N LEU A 77 8.70 -0.80 4.65
CA LEU A 77 7.47 -0.10 5.06
C LEU A 77 6.78 -0.75 6.28
N ARG A 78 6.86 -2.07 6.43
CA ARG A 78 6.37 -2.78 7.62
C ARG A 78 7.18 -2.43 8.87
N LEU A 79 8.51 -2.37 8.76
CA LEU A 79 9.42 -1.98 9.86
C LEU A 79 9.18 -0.53 10.28
N ILE A 80 9.06 0.38 9.30
CA ILE A 80 8.68 1.77 9.56
C ILE A 80 7.34 1.82 10.31
N ARG A 81 6.31 1.10 9.86
CA ARG A 81 5.00 1.06 10.55
C ARG A 81 5.09 0.55 11.99
N ALA A 82 6.01 -0.39 12.27
CA ALA A 82 6.30 -0.91 13.60
C ALA A 82 7.12 0.07 14.47
N GLY A 83 7.79 1.06 13.86
CA GLY A 83 8.62 2.06 14.54
C GLY A 83 10.10 1.70 14.59
N ASP A 84 10.51 0.62 13.92
CA ASP A 84 11.89 0.19 13.82
C ASP A 84 12.56 0.87 12.60
N LEU A 85 13.11 2.06 12.84
CA LEU A 85 13.78 2.84 11.79
C LEU A 85 15.18 2.30 11.46
N GLU A 86 15.88 1.74 12.45
CA GLU A 86 17.21 1.14 12.25
C GLU A 86 17.10 -0.11 11.37
N GLY A 87 16.15 -1.00 11.68
CA GLY A 87 15.86 -2.16 10.85
C GLY A 87 15.40 -1.76 9.44
N ALA A 88 14.59 -0.70 9.33
CA ALA A 88 14.16 -0.18 8.03
C ALA A 88 15.32 0.38 7.20
N ALA A 89 16.28 1.07 7.82
CA ALA A 89 17.47 1.60 7.17
C ALA A 89 18.41 0.48 6.67
N ALA A 90 18.51 -0.61 7.42
CA ALA A 90 19.34 -1.76 7.06
C ALA A 90 18.82 -2.53 5.82
N VAL A 91 17.51 -2.48 5.53
CA VAL A 91 16.93 -3.11 4.34
C VAL A 91 17.33 -2.30 3.11
N SER A 92 18.20 -2.83 2.25
CA SER A 92 18.58 -2.17 0.99
C SER A 92 17.43 -2.23 -0.04
N THR A 93 16.99 -1.05 -0.52
CA THR A 93 16.02 -0.89 -1.61
C THR A 93 16.68 -0.49 -2.94
N ALA A 94 17.98 -0.20 -2.90
CA ALA A 94 18.78 0.16 -4.06
C ALA A 94 18.79 -1.00 -5.07
N GLY A 95 18.63 -0.66 -6.35
CA GLY A 95 18.82 -1.65 -7.41
C GLY A 95 20.28 -2.10 -7.46
N VAL A 96 20.49 -3.34 -7.91
CA VAL A 96 21.74 -3.81 -8.51
C VAL A 96 22.38 -2.65 -9.28
N SER A 97 23.55 -2.19 -8.83
CA SER A 97 24.20 -1.00 -9.38
C SER A 97 24.41 -1.16 -10.90
N LYS A 98 24.60 -0.06 -11.63
CA LYS A 98 24.98 -0.14 -13.06
C LYS A 98 26.19 -1.05 -13.28
N SER A 99 27.09 -1.13 -12.29
CA SER A 99 28.22 -2.08 -12.24
C SER A 99 27.72 -3.52 -12.19
N VAL A 100 26.88 -3.87 -11.23
CA VAL A 100 26.42 -5.26 -11.09
C VAL A 100 25.47 -5.67 -12.23
N ARG A 101 24.77 -4.72 -12.89
CA ARG A 101 24.04 -5.00 -14.15
C ARG A 101 24.99 -5.21 -15.34
N GLY A 102 26.12 -4.52 -15.35
CA GLY A 102 27.19 -4.73 -16.34
C GLY A 102 27.87 -6.07 -16.12
N GLU A 103 28.26 -6.36 -14.88
CA GLU A 103 28.86 -7.63 -14.47
C GLU A 103 27.92 -8.81 -14.73
N LEU A 104 26.62 -8.69 -14.45
CA LEU A 104 25.64 -9.75 -14.74
C LEU A 104 25.48 -9.99 -16.25
N ARG A 105 25.60 -8.95 -17.06
CA ARG A 105 25.53 -9.05 -18.53
C ARG A 105 26.80 -9.63 -19.13
N GLU A 106 27.97 -9.30 -18.56
CA GLU A 106 29.25 -9.92 -18.93
C GLU A 106 29.27 -11.41 -18.55
N MET A 107 28.72 -11.76 -17.38
CA MET A 107 28.54 -13.15 -16.96
C MET A 107 27.53 -13.92 -17.86
N GLU A 108 26.47 -13.28 -18.35
CA GLU A 108 25.52 -13.87 -19.31
C GLU A 108 26.12 -14.05 -20.72
N GLU A 109 27.02 -13.16 -21.17
CA GLU A 109 27.73 -13.33 -22.44
C GLU A 109 28.84 -14.40 -22.37
N GLU A 110 29.43 -14.62 -21.18
CA GLU A 110 30.48 -15.63 -20.97
C GLU A 110 29.88 -17.03 -20.66
N ALA A 111 28.73 -17.08 -20.00
CA ALA A 111 27.90 -18.29 -19.87
C ALA A 111 27.07 -18.48 -21.15
N GLY A 112 27.73 -18.78 -22.26
CA GLY A 112 27.08 -19.01 -23.57
C GLY A 112 25.85 -19.92 -23.45
N GLU A 113 24.86 -19.66 -24.33
CA GLU A 113 23.55 -20.33 -24.40
C GLU A 113 23.62 -21.80 -23.98
N MET A 114 23.27 -22.07 -22.73
CA MET A 114 22.75 -23.37 -22.35
C MET A 114 21.24 -23.22 -22.44
N ASP A 115 20.64 -23.90 -23.42
CA ASP A 115 19.19 -24.05 -23.54
C ASP A 115 18.67 -24.66 -22.23
N VAL A 116 18.15 -23.81 -21.34
CA VAL A 116 17.45 -24.26 -20.15
C VAL A 116 16.12 -24.79 -20.63
N ASP A 117 15.98 -26.13 -20.66
CA ASP A 117 14.75 -26.81 -21.07
C ASP A 117 13.53 -26.13 -20.40
N ASP A 118 12.49 -25.85 -21.19
CA ASP A 118 11.28 -25.13 -20.78
C ASP A 118 10.65 -25.66 -19.48
N ASP A 119 10.88 -26.94 -19.18
CA ASP A 119 10.43 -27.62 -17.96
C ASP A 119 11.15 -27.14 -16.68
N GLU A 120 12.43 -26.78 -16.74
CA GLU A 120 13.19 -26.28 -15.59
C GLU A 120 12.84 -24.81 -15.32
N ALA A 121 12.64 -24.00 -16.37
CA ALA A 121 12.12 -22.64 -16.25
C ALA A 121 10.69 -22.63 -15.67
N ALA A 122 9.85 -23.58 -16.06
CA ALA A 122 8.52 -23.77 -15.50
C ALA A 122 8.57 -24.17 -14.02
N ARG A 123 9.50 -25.06 -13.62
CA ARG A 123 9.73 -25.43 -12.22
C ARG A 123 10.20 -24.26 -11.36
N VAL A 124 11.15 -23.46 -11.85
CA VAL A 124 11.61 -22.26 -11.14
C VAL A 124 10.48 -21.24 -11.00
N ALA A 125 9.67 -21.05 -12.04
CA ALA A 125 8.49 -20.21 -11.98
C ALA A 125 7.41 -20.75 -11.03
N GLU A 126 7.26 -22.07 -10.92
CA GLU A 126 6.32 -22.71 -9.99
C GLU A 126 6.80 -22.60 -8.54
N ILE A 127 8.09 -22.82 -8.28
CA ILE A 127 8.72 -22.61 -6.97
C ILE A 127 8.58 -21.15 -6.52
N ALA A 128 8.76 -20.19 -7.45
CA ALA A 128 8.53 -18.77 -7.18
C ALA A 128 7.06 -18.47 -6.85
N ARG A 129 6.10 -19.06 -7.57
CA ARG A 129 4.65 -18.93 -7.29
C ARG A 129 4.24 -19.61 -5.98
N ALA A 130 4.88 -20.73 -5.61
CA ALA A 130 4.64 -21.44 -4.37
C ALA A 130 5.14 -20.65 -3.15
N ARG A 131 6.29 -19.96 -3.26
CA ARG A 131 6.77 -19.02 -2.25
C ARG A 131 5.86 -17.81 -2.09
N PHE A 132 5.33 -17.25 -3.19
CA PHE A 132 4.42 -16.10 -3.14
C PHE A 132 3.10 -16.39 -2.41
N ARG A 133 2.58 -17.63 -2.49
CA ARG A 133 1.40 -18.06 -1.70
C ARG A 133 1.69 -18.18 -0.21
N ARG A 134 2.96 -18.38 0.17
CA ARG A 134 3.38 -18.52 1.57
C ARG A 134 3.56 -17.16 2.26
N ASP A 135 4.07 -16.16 1.55
CA ASP A 135 4.21 -14.78 2.07
C ASP A 135 2.89 -13.99 2.07
N GLY A 136 1.84 -14.54 1.46
CA GLY A 136 0.47 -14.03 1.52
C GLY A 136 -0.35 -14.53 2.72
N GLY A 137 0.22 -15.41 3.54
CA GLY A 137 -0.37 -15.91 4.79
C GLY A 137 0.47 -15.46 5.98
N ASP A 138 -0.20 -15.05 7.05
CA ASP A 138 0.38 -14.68 8.34
C ASP A 138 1.12 -13.34 8.36
N GLY A 139 0.39 -12.29 7.95
CA GLY A 139 0.58 -11.00 8.58
C GLY A 139 0.30 -11.16 10.07
N ALA A 140 1.34 -11.40 10.87
CA ALA A 140 1.28 -11.25 12.31
C ALA A 140 0.68 -9.87 12.58
N GLU A 141 -0.57 -9.85 13.02
CA GLU A 141 -1.26 -8.66 13.50
C GLU A 141 -0.46 -8.17 14.70
N ALA A 142 0.52 -7.29 14.44
CA ALA A 142 1.16 -6.52 15.48
C ALA A 142 0.03 -5.80 16.22
N ASN A 143 -0.20 -6.23 17.46
CA ASN A 143 -1.26 -5.78 18.35
C ASN A 143 -1.43 -4.25 18.22
N ALA A 144 -2.62 -3.82 17.82
CA ALA A 144 -2.94 -2.42 17.54
C ALA A 144 -2.64 -1.48 18.73
N SER A 145 -2.46 -2.01 19.94
CA SER A 145 -2.18 -1.27 21.17
C SER A 145 -0.73 -0.77 21.33
N SER A 146 0.24 -1.16 20.49
CA SER A 146 1.65 -0.77 20.65
C SER A 146 2.22 0.04 19.49
N ARG A 147 1.38 0.85 18.82
CA ARG A 147 1.88 1.74 17.76
C ARG A 147 2.92 2.70 18.35
N PRO A 148 4.09 2.83 17.73
CA PRO A 148 5.16 3.70 18.23
C PRO A 148 4.67 5.16 18.28
N ARG A 149 5.10 5.88 19.33
CA ARG A 149 4.90 7.33 19.39
C ARG A 149 5.82 8.00 18.38
N TRP A 150 5.24 8.47 17.28
CA TRP A 150 5.96 9.21 16.26
C TRP A 150 6.30 10.63 16.72
N THR A 151 7.58 10.94 16.86
CA THR A 151 8.07 12.31 17.01
C THR A 151 8.24 12.97 15.65
N ALA A 152 8.31 14.30 15.60
CA ALA A 152 8.58 15.02 14.35
C ALA A 152 9.90 14.58 13.68
N HIS A 153 10.91 14.26 14.49
CA HIS A 153 12.18 13.70 14.01
C HIS A 153 12.01 12.31 13.40
N ALA A 154 11.36 11.38 14.12
CA ALA A 154 11.11 10.03 13.61
C ALA A 154 10.28 10.04 12.32
N MET A 155 9.33 10.98 12.18
CA MET A 155 8.56 11.16 10.96
C MET A 155 9.39 11.70 9.78
N ALA A 156 10.39 12.56 10.05
CA ALA A 156 11.29 13.06 9.04
C ALA A 156 12.23 11.94 8.56
N GLU A 157 12.84 11.22 9.50
CA GLU A 157 13.73 10.09 9.22
C GLU A 157 13.01 8.97 8.44
N ALA A 158 11.79 8.60 8.84
CA ALA A 158 10.97 7.65 8.09
C ALA A 158 10.63 8.14 6.67
N ARG A 159 10.47 9.45 6.47
CA ARG A 159 10.19 10.01 5.14
C ARG A 159 11.42 9.93 4.24
N ASP A 160 12.61 10.15 4.78
CA ASP A 160 13.86 10.04 4.04
C ASP A 160 14.09 8.59 3.62
N LEU A 161 13.86 7.63 4.52
CA LEU A 161 13.92 6.19 4.21
C LEU A 161 12.94 5.71 3.13
N VAL A 162 11.85 6.45 2.88
CA VAL A 162 10.88 6.14 1.81
C VAL A 162 11.28 6.79 0.47
N ARG A 163 12.11 7.83 0.50
CA ARG A 163 12.59 8.54 -0.70
C ARG A 163 13.76 7.83 -1.38
N ASP A 164 14.54 7.06 -0.60
CA ASP A 164 15.70 6.27 -1.05
C ASP A 164 15.34 4.90 -1.65
#